data_AF-A0A5R2N8V3-F1
#
_entry.id   AF-A0A5R2N8V3-F1
#
_cell.length_a   1.000
_cell.length_b   1.000
_cell.length_c   1.000
_cell.angle_alpha   90.00
_cell.angle_beta   90.00
_cell.angle_gamma   90.00
#
_symmetry.space_group_name_H-M   'P 1'
#
loop_
_entity.id
_entity.type
_entity.pdbx_description
1 polymer ?
#
loop_
_entity_poly.entity_id
_entity_poly.type
_entity_poly.pdbx_seq_one_letter_code
_entity_poly.pdbx_strand_id
1 'polypeptide(L)'
;MTVKLSSSSLATLPSKVAGPNYDRSALKAGIVHFGVGNFHRSHQAVYLDDLFGQGIGHDWALVGAGVFDGEKIGRGKLEEQDWLTTVVEQDEG
;
A
#
# COMPACT_ATOMS: atom_id res chain seq x y z
N MET A 1 9.46 -19.78 5.15
CA MET A 1 10.51 -18.74 5.11
C MET A 1 9.82 -17.39 5.06
N THR A 2 10.31 -16.41 5.80
CA THR A 2 9.80 -15.02 5.75
C THR A 2 10.39 -14.32 4.53
N VAL A 3 9.59 -13.50 3.85
CA VAL A 3 10.00 -12.72 2.67
C VAL A 3 9.91 -11.24 3.05
N LYS A 4 10.99 -10.46 2.85
CA LYS A 4 10.92 -9.00 3.02
C LYS A 4 10.07 -8.43 1.88
N LEU A 5 9.06 -7.62 2.21
CA LEU A 5 8.18 -7.02 1.21
C LEU A 5 8.91 -5.92 0.45
N SER A 6 8.90 -6.03 -0.88
CA SER A 6 9.41 -5.06 -1.84
C SER A 6 8.78 -5.35 -3.20
N SER A 7 8.93 -4.45 -4.17
CA SER A 7 8.44 -4.67 -5.53
C SER A 7 9.09 -5.89 -6.18
N SER A 8 10.36 -6.15 -5.87
CA SER A 8 11.10 -7.32 -6.36
C SER A 8 10.64 -8.66 -5.77
N SER A 9 10.00 -8.66 -4.60
CA SER A 9 9.50 -9.89 -3.95
C SER A 9 8.03 -10.19 -4.24
N LEU A 10 7.31 -9.31 -4.95
CA LEU A 10 5.89 -9.52 -5.29
C LEU A 10 5.66 -10.80 -6.11
N ALA A 11 6.59 -11.17 -6.99
CA ALA A 11 6.49 -12.37 -7.82
C ALA A 11 6.69 -13.68 -7.03
N THR A 12 7.17 -13.61 -5.78
CA THR A 12 7.52 -14.77 -4.96
C THR A 12 6.81 -14.76 -3.61
N LEU A 13 5.69 -14.03 -3.51
CA LEU A 13 4.86 -14.03 -2.31
C LEU A 13 4.35 -15.44 -1.98
N PRO A 14 4.18 -15.77 -0.68
CA PRO A 14 3.54 -17.03 -0.29
C PRO A 14 2.16 -17.16 -0.93
N SER A 15 1.75 -18.39 -1.28
CA SER A 15 0.52 -18.66 -2.04
C SER A 15 -0.79 -18.16 -1.40
N LYS A 16 -0.79 -17.85 -0.09
CA LYS A 16 -1.93 -17.30 0.65
C LYS A 16 -1.94 -15.78 0.74
N VAL A 17 -0.94 -15.10 0.17
CA VAL A 17 -0.80 -13.64 0.21
C VAL A 17 -1.09 -13.10 -1.19
N ALA A 18 -2.15 -12.31 -1.31
CA ALA A 18 -2.42 -11.58 -2.53
C ALA A 18 -1.40 -10.45 -2.72
N GLY A 19 -1.07 -10.16 -3.97
CA GLY A 19 -0.30 -8.98 -4.37
C GLY A 19 -1.10 -8.16 -5.39
N PRO A 20 -0.70 -6.91 -5.65
CA PRO A 20 -1.32 -6.07 -6.68
C PRO A 20 -1.30 -6.77 -8.04
N ASN A 21 -2.44 -6.77 -8.74
CA ASN A 21 -2.59 -7.36 -10.08
C ASN A 21 -2.55 -6.31 -11.21
N TYR A 22 -2.02 -5.12 -10.91
CA TYR A 22 -1.93 -3.97 -11.81
C TYR A 22 -0.51 -3.38 -11.82
N ASP A 23 -0.15 -2.66 -12.89
CA ASP A 23 1.15 -1.99 -12.98
C ASP A 23 1.17 -0.73 -12.11
N ARG A 24 1.78 -0.87 -10.93
CA ARG A 24 1.94 0.23 -9.96
C ARG A 24 2.74 1.41 -10.53
N SER A 25 3.63 1.18 -11.50
CA SER A 25 4.43 2.25 -12.10
C SER A 25 3.64 3.13 -13.07
N ALA A 26 2.49 2.66 -13.55
CA ALA A 26 1.59 3.40 -14.43
C ALA A 26 0.60 4.31 -13.68
N LEU A 27 0.48 4.15 -12.35
CA LEU A 27 -0.39 4.98 -11.52
C LEU A 27 0.05 6.45 -11.51
N LYS A 28 -0.92 7.36 -11.45
CA LYS A 28 -0.70 8.81 -11.32
C LYS A 28 -1.31 9.32 -10.03
N ALA A 29 -0.59 10.24 -9.39
CA ALA A 29 -1.04 10.86 -8.15
C ALA A 29 -2.28 11.73 -8.39
N GLY A 30 -3.32 11.50 -7.59
CA GLY A 30 -4.55 12.30 -7.56
C GLY A 30 -5.03 12.68 -6.15
N ILE A 31 -4.44 12.08 -5.11
CA ILE A 31 -4.82 12.32 -3.71
C ILE A 31 -3.57 12.61 -2.88
N VAL A 32 -3.57 13.72 -2.14
CA VAL A 32 -2.63 13.95 -1.04
C VAL A 32 -3.31 13.55 0.26
N HIS A 33 -2.74 12.59 0.99
CA HIS A 33 -3.27 12.13 2.27
C HIS A 33 -2.39 12.60 3.43
N PHE A 34 -2.92 13.48 4.27
CA PHE A 34 -2.24 13.96 5.47
C PHE A 34 -2.44 12.97 6.62
N GLY A 35 -1.36 12.44 7.18
CA GLY A 35 -1.41 11.48 8.28
C GLY A 35 -1.50 10.02 7.82
N VAL A 36 -0.36 9.39 7.49
CA VAL A 36 -0.31 8.01 6.96
C VAL A 36 -0.37 6.98 8.10
N GLY A 37 -1.54 6.90 8.74
CA GLY A 37 -1.79 6.02 9.89
C GLY A 37 -2.23 4.61 9.54
N ASN A 38 -2.53 3.82 10.58
CA ASN A 38 -3.05 2.46 10.42
C ASN A 38 -4.43 2.46 9.75
N PHE A 39 -5.35 3.30 10.22
CA PHE A 39 -6.70 3.38 9.65
C PHE A 39 -6.68 3.74 8.16
N HIS A 40 -5.80 4.66 7.75
CA HIS A 40 -5.68 5.02 6.35
C HIS A 40 -5.30 3.82 5.47
N ARG A 41 -4.23 3.11 5.87
CA ARG A 41 -3.70 1.96 5.13
C ARG A 41 -4.64 0.76 5.15
N SER A 42 -5.45 0.60 6.18
CA SER A 42 -6.43 -0.50 6.29
C SER A 42 -7.80 -0.15 5.72
N HIS A 43 -8.02 1.06 5.22
CA HIS A 43 -9.34 1.50 4.75
C HIS A 43 -9.27 2.20 3.39
N GLN A 44 -8.89 3.49 3.32
CA GLN A 44 -8.95 4.21 2.03
C GLN A 44 -7.95 3.66 1.01
N ALA A 45 -6.76 3.24 1.46
CA ALA A 45 -5.79 2.63 0.57
C ALA A 45 -6.26 1.28 0.00
N VAL A 46 -7.00 0.49 0.78
CA VAL A 46 -7.56 -0.81 0.36
C VAL A 46 -8.60 -0.60 -0.76
N TYR A 47 -9.54 0.33 -0.59
CA TYR A 47 -10.52 0.64 -1.63
C TYR A 47 -9.89 1.12 -2.95
N LEU A 48 -8.80 1.89 -2.86
CA LEU A 48 -8.06 2.32 -4.06
C LEU A 48 -7.33 1.14 -4.72
N ASP A 49 -6.69 0.26 -3.93
CA ASP A 49 -6.04 -0.96 -4.43
C ASP A 49 -7.04 -1.86 -5.19
N ASP A 50 -8.24 -2.06 -4.64
CA ASP A 50 -9.32 -2.82 -5.28
C ASP A 50 -9.80 -2.19 -6.60
N LEU A 51 -9.94 -0.86 -6.65
CA LEU A 51 -10.31 -0.14 -7.87
C LEU A 51 -9.21 -0.23 -8.92
N PHE A 52 -7.95 -0.09 -8.51
CA PHE A 52 -6.81 -0.20 -9.42
C PHE A 52 -6.70 -1.60 -10.01
N GLY A 53 -7.00 -2.63 -9.22
CA GLY A 53 -7.06 -4.01 -9.69
C GLY A 53 -8.20 -4.31 -10.65
N GLN A 54 -9.21 -3.45 -10.71
CA GLN A 54 -10.28 -3.47 -11.72
C GLN A 54 -9.96 -2.59 -12.94
N GLY A 55 -8.79 -1.94 -12.99
CA GLY A 55 -8.41 -1.01 -14.06
C GLY A 55 -9.08 0.36 -13.97
N ILE A 56 -9.67 0.71 -12.82
CA ILE A 56 -10.44 1.94 -12.62
C ILE A 56 -9.62 2.95 -11.82
N GLY A 57 -9.69 4.23 -12.19
CA GLY A 57 -9.19 5.34 -11.36
C GLY A 57 -7.68 5.38 -11.16
N HIS A 58 -6.89 4.90 -12.12
CA HIS A 58 -5.41 4.89 -12.05
C HIS A 58 -4.77 6.29 -11.93
N ASP A 59 -5.56 7.34 -11.99
CA ASP A 59 -5.21 8.75 -11.74
C ASP A 59 -5.47 9.24 -10.31
N TRP A 60 -5.95 8.36 -9.41
CA TRP A 60 -6.27 8.67 -8.01
C TRP A 60 -5.25 8.12 -7.01
N ALA A 61 -4.01 7.83 -7.43
CA ALA A 61 -3.01 7.28 -6.53
C ALA A 61 -2.63 8.27 -5.41
N LEU A 62 -2.18 7.70 -4.29
CA LEU A 62 -1.89 8.41 -3.06
C LEU A 62 -0.47 8.99 -3.03
N VAL A 63 -0.35 10.22 -2.57
CA VAL A 63 0.88 10.81 -2.04
C VAL A 63 0.68 11.03 -0.54
N GLY A 64 1.40 10.28 0.27
CA GLY A 64 1.36 10.44 1.74
C GLY A 64 2.13 11.68 2.20
N ALA A 65 1.49 12.51 3.03
CA ALA A 65 2.08 13.69 3.64
C ALA A 65 2.13 13.54 5.16
N GLY A 66 3.34 13.40 5.70
CA GLY A 66 3.57 13.51 7.14
C GLY A 66 3.72 14.97 7.56
N VAL A 67 3.07 15.38 8.64
CA VAL A 67 3.00 16.75 9.16
C VAL A 67 3.77 16.94 10.47
N PHE A 68 4.28 15.88 11.08
CA PHE A 68 5.13 15.96 12.29
C PHE A 68 6.22 14.88 12.32
N ASP A 69 7.24 15.09 13.15
CA ASP A 69 8.46 14.26 13.18
C ASP A 69 8.22 12.79 13.52
N GLY A 70 7.19 12.50 14.34
CA GLY A 70 6.84 11.13 14.72
C GLY A 70 6.47 10.23 13.53
N GLU A 71 6.08 10.81 12.40
CA GLU A 71 5.69 10.07 11.20
C GLU A 71 6.90 9.62 10.36
N LYS A 72 8.09 10.17 10.60
CA LYS A 72 9.32 9.83 9.85
C LYS A 72 9.66 8.35 9.96
N ILE A 73 9.43 7.73 11.12
CA ILE A 73 9.69 6.30 11.34
C ILE A 73 8.78 5.44 10.46
N GLY A 74 7.48 5.76 10.43
CA GLY A 74 6.50 5.06 9.59
C GLY A 74 6.81 5.24 8.11
N ARG A 75 7.15 6.47 7.70
CA ARG A 75 7.57 6.78 6.33
C ARG A 75 8.79 5.96 5.92
N GLY A 76 9.84 5.91 6.74
CA GLY A 76 11.05 5.15 6.44
C GLY A 76 10.78 3.65 6.26
N LYS A 77 9.92 3.06 7.09
CA LYS A 77 9.50 1.65 6.94
C LYS A 77 8.76 1.39 5.63
N LEU A 78 7.90 2.30 5.19
CA LEU A 78 7.21 2.17 3.90
C LEU A 78 8.18 2.38 2.73
N GLU A 79 9.08 3.34 2.83
CA GLU A 79 10.10 3.64 1.82
C GLU A 79 11.02 2.44 1.56
N GLU A 80 11.48 1.75 2.61
CA GLU A 80 12.26 0.50 2.50
C GLU A 80 11.53 -0.65 1.79
N GLN A 81 10.21 -0.55 1.65
CA GLN A 81 9.35 -1.57 1.03
C GLN A 81 8.76 -1.07 -0.30
N ASP A 82 9.37 -0.07 -0.94
CA ASP A 82 8.86 0.55 -2.17
C ASP A 82 7.40 1.04 -2.01
N TRP A 83 7.09 1.58 -0.83
CA TRP A 83 5.76 2.07 -0.43
C TRP A 83 4.67 0.98 -0.35
N LEU A 84 5.06 -0.31 -0.33
CA LEU A 84 4.15 -1.42 -0.09
C LEU A 84 3.85 -1.61 1.39
N THR A 85 2.69 -2.17 1.68
CA THR A 85 2.31 -2.63 3.01
C THR A 85 1.41 -3.85 2.92
N THR A 86 1.27 -4.58 4.03
CA THR A 86 0.37 -5.74 4.12
C THR A 86 -0.78 -5.38 5.03
N VAL A 87 -2.00 -5.64 4.57
CA VAL A 87 -3.22 -5.60 5.38
C VAL A 87 -3.62 -7.06 5.66
N VAL A 88 -3.98 -7.34 6.90
CA VAL A 88 -4.47 -8.65 7.32
C VAL A 88 -5.85 -8.45 7.91
N GLU A 89 -6.85 -9.03 7.27
CA GLU A 89 -8.19 -9.11 7.79
C GLU A 89 -8.28 -10.26 8.79
N GLN A 90 -8.95 -10.02 9.91
CA GLN A 90 -9.19 -11.02 10.95
C GLN A 90 -10.64 -10.92 11.39
N ASP A 91 -11.33 -12.05 11.39
CA ASP A 91 -12.69 -12.23 11.88
C ASP A 91 -12.72 -13.37 12.93
N GLU A 92 -13.86 -13.54 13.60
CA GLU A 92 -14.04 -14.59 14.62
C GLU A 92 -14.40 -15.96 14.02
N GLY A 93 -14.61 -16.05 12.70
CA GLY A 93 -15.11 -17.24 11.99
C GLY A 93 -16.62 -17.24 11.77
#